data_AF-A0A1G7PMZ4-F1
#
_entry.id   AF-A0A1G7PMZ4-F1
#
_cell.length_a   1.000
_cell.length_b   1.000
_cell.length_c   1.000
_cell.angle_alpha   90.00
_cell.angle_beta   90.00
_cell.angle_gamma   90.00
#
_symmetry.space_group_name_H-M   'P 1'
#
loop_
_entity.id
_entity.type
_entity.pdbx_description
1 polymer ?
#
loop_
_entity_poly.entity_id
_entity_poly.type
_entity_poly.pdbx_seq_one_letter_code
_entity_poly.pdbx_strand_id
1 'polypeptide(L)'
;MSHRHVHAGLRGLMSRVISTLNPESKHRGWLSILLIAMLPSVAAAQSLQITYGAKGIQTLSFNGQTLADVGANPSDSFHIWHMKATDLAGNTSTDSQSGWGESNNGTSWDASSNTETYYYNWGSIATRFVQKGNQLDMIVTETNNASSGLIFDGAEIYPLVLHFPQDPKNFNGYTQYAITTTGPGVSVADFGSGVVSAVLPDESQPMYTGWKQAGANAYSPLMTSTAPDGLATFLPHNDRPVKPGTSFTYTVSLRFAAASTTPNAADAYASFAQTYPSQMTWADHRLIGTAYLASSPQGSSDKTQPGGFPTNPRRYFNDASVDVTTSVGLQAFQNRMLAVAQANVVNTRAMNGQGVITWDLEGEQYPQGTSYVCSPDQVATVAPEMESTVLDPQSPYQGQRLDDAYFGIMTGAGLRVGVCLRPQVFTLSGNGQASQNFLTSNDQIIANLEKKAAYANSRWGVTMFYVDSTVDTNGGTLDPAIFQKLITDYPSFLFIPEESTPRYYAYTAPFYSFIFHTDIGTDASVYNYYPKAFGVNLVNDVSPATLNSYLPALTQQVSKGDILMGLADYWQDNDPILASIYASAGVSAPPVTTPPPVVAPPVSNDPPDTSSDVPPTTTTPKHHRRSRS
;
A
#
# COMPACT_ATOMS: atom_id res chain seq x y z
N MET A 1 25.79 1.81 54.93
CA MET A 1 25.70 1.20 56.28
C MET A 1 25.36 -0.28 56.09
N SER A 2 26.37 -1.17 56.08
CA SER A 2 26.94 -1.89 57.25
C SER A 2 25.99 -3.00 57.74
N HIS A 3 26.18 -4.27 57.29
CA HIS A 3 26.92 -5.39 57.96
C HIS A 3 26.02 -6.20 58.94
N ARG A 4 26.03 -7.54 59.07
CA ARG A 4 27.04 -8.64 59.04
C ARG A 4 26.28 -9.98 58.83
N HIS A 5 26.73 -10.94 57.99
CA HIS A 5 27.73 -12.05 58.20
C HIS A 5 27.28 -13.13 59.21
N VAL A 6 27.39 -14.45 58.94
CA VAL A 6 28.61 -15.32 58.86
C VAL A 6 28.29 -16.59 58.01
N HIS A 7 28.98 -16.93 56.89
CA HIS A 7 30.12 -17.88 56.67
C HIS A 7 29.95 -19.32 57.25
N ALA A 8 30.34 -20.45 56.63
CA ALA A 8 31.46 -20.86 55.76
C ALA A 8 31.07 -22.16 54.97
N GLY A 9 31.76 -22.70 53.95
CA GLY A 9 33.02 -22.39 53.28
C GLY A 9 33.39 -23.48 52.23
N LEU A 10 33.94 -23.03 51.10
CA LEU A 10 35.03 -23.55 50.24
C LEU A 10 35.03 -25.01 49.66
N ARG A 11 34.98 -25.14 48.31
CA ARG A 11 36.08 -25.35 47.30
C ARG A 11 36.45 -26.84 47.07
N GLY A 12 36.80 -27.34 45.88
CA GLY A 12 37.11 -26.75 44.57
C GLY A 12 37.18 -27.82 43.45
N LEU A 13 37.08 -27.38 42.19
CA LEU A 13 38.09 -27.44 41.10
C LEU A 13 37.98 -28.67 40.17
N MET A 14 37.45 -28.48 38.95
CA MET A 14 38.16 -28.40 37.65
C MET A 14 38.93 -29.66 37.18
N SER A 15 38.55 -30.22 36.02
CA SER A 15 39.35 -30.14 34.78
C SER A 15 38.70 -30.90 33.59
N ARG A 16 39.03 -30.40 32.39
CA ARG A 16 38.68 -30.82 31.02
C ARG A 16 39.43 -32.10 30.54
N VAL A 17 38.96 -32.63 29.39
CA VAL A 17 39.71 -33.02 28.16
C VAL A 17 39.47 -34.46 27.63
N ILE A 18 38.79 -34.52 26.47
CA ILE A 18 39.08 -35.17 25.17
C ILE A 18 39.59 -36.64 25.07
N SER A 19 38.93 -37.37 24.15
CA SER A 19 39.35 -38.52 23.30
C SER A 19 39.61 -39.89 23.95
N THR A 20 38.98 -40.97 23.44
CA THR A 20 39.49 -41.80 22.33
C THR A 20 38.58 -43.03 22.08
N LEU A 21 38.14 -43.19 20.83
CA LEU A 21 38.12 -44.39 19.98
C LEU A 21 38.12 -45.84 20.59
N ASN A 22 37.08 -46.59 20.17
CA ASN A 22 37.09 -47.95 19.58
C ASN A 22 37.02 -49.20 20.53
N PRO A 23 36.74 -50.42 20.00
CA PRO A 23 35.40 -51.00 19.90
C PRO A 23 35.28 -52.42 20.54
N GLU A 24 34.12 -53.05 20.31
CA GLU A 24 33.85 -54.50 20.35
C GLU A 24 33.41 -55.21 21.65
N SER A 25 32.17 -55.68 21.55
CA SER A 25 31.68 -57.01 21.94
C SER A 25 31.40 -57.27 23.43
N LYS A 26 30.11 -57.50 23.73
CA LYS A 26 29.60 -58.84 24.07
C LYS A 26 28.09 -58.80 24.34
N HIS A 27 27.38 -59.66 23.64
CA HIS A 27 25.97 -60.00 23.84
C HIS A 27 25.66 -60.40 25.29
N ARG A 28 24.57 -59.87 25.85
CA ARG A 28 23.66 -60.59 26.75
C ARG A 28 22.29 -59.90 26.75
N GLY A 29 21.28 -60.66 26.35
CA GLY A 29 19.98 -60.17 25.92
C GLY A 29 19.06 -59.69 27.03
N TRP A 30 18.17 -58.78 26.62
CA TRP A 30 16.83 -58.58 27.15
C TRP A 30 15.92 -58.42 25.94
N LEU A 31 15.09 -59.44 25.69
CA LEU A 31 14.10 -59.45 24.61
C LEU A 31 12.88 -58.68 25.11
N SER A 32 12.85 -57.37 24.94
CA SER A 32 11.62 -56.58 25.07
C SER A 32 10.86 -56.68 23.74
N ILE A 33 9.79 -57.48 23.72
CA ILE A 33 8.80 -57.48 22.64
C ILE A 33 8.11 -56.12 22.69
N LEU A 34 8.58 -55.18 21.86
CA LEU A 34 7.86 -53.94 21.57
C LEU A 34 6.78 -54.30 20.55
N LEU A 35 5.54 -54.47 21.02
CA LEU A 35 4.38 -54.55 20.14
C LEU A 35 4.17 -53.15 19.54
N ILE A 36 4.80 -52.87 18.39
CA ILE A 36 4.45 -51.70 17.59
C ILE A 36 3.08 -52.01 17.00
N ALA A 37 2.04 -51.51 17.66
CA ALA A 37 0.75 -51.34 17.01
C ALA A 37 0.98 -50.38 15.84
N MET A 38 1.08 -50.92 14.62
CA MET A 38 0.82 -50.17 13.41
C MET A 38 -0.64 -49.73 13.47
N LEU A 39 -0.89 -48.62 14.15
CA LEU A 39 -2.12 -47.87 13.95
C LEU A 39 -2.11 -47.49 12.46
N PRO A 40 -3.13 -47.86 11.67
CA PRO A 40 -3.25 -47.31 10.34
C PRO A 40 -3.23 -45.79 10.51
N SER A 41 -2.37 -45.11 9.78
CA SER A 41 -2.50 -43.68 9.56
C SER A 41 -3.92 -43.47 9.06
N VAL A 42 -4.80 -43.00 9.94
CA VAL A 42 -6.15 -42.59 9.54
C VAL A 42 -5.88 -41.45 8.57
N ALA A 43 -6.01 -41.73 7.27
CA ALA A 43 -6.05 -40.69 6.27
C ALA A 43 -7.13 -39.72 6.77
N ALA A 44 -6.73 -38.49 7.11
CA ALA A 44 -7.67 -37.47 7.54
C ALA A 44 -8.80 -37.46 6.50
N ALA A 45 -10.02 -37.76 6.93
CA ALA A 45 -11.16 -37.77 6.03
C ALA A 45 -11.19 -36.43 5.30
N GLN A 46 -11.24 -36.45 3.97
CA GLN A 46 -11.33 -35.22 3.19
C GLN A 46 -12.62 -34.50 3.57
N SER A 47 -12.50 -33.30 4.11
CA SER A 47 -13.66 -32.51 4.54
C SER A 47 -14.41 -31.92 3.36
N LEU A 48 -13.71 -31.60 2.27
CA LEU A 48 -14.28 -31.16 1.01
C LEU A 48 -14.78 -32.36 0.20
N GLN A 49 -16.04 -32.31 -0.22
CA GLN A 49 -16.68 -33.32 -1.06
C GLN A 49 -17.29 -32.64 -2.28
N ILE A 50 -16.93 -33.10 -3.47
CA ILE A 50 -17.35 -32.52 -4.75
C ILE A 50 -17.96 -33.63 -5.60
N THR A 51 -19.10 -33.35 -6.21
CA THR A 51 -19.67 -34.17 -7.29
C THR A 51 -19.75 -33.36 -8.57
N TYR A 52 -19.70 -34.04 -9.71
CA TYR A 52 -19.75 -33.40 -11.03
C TYR A 52 -21.02 -33.81 -11.77
N GLY A 53 -21.60 -32.85 -12.48
CA GLY A 53 -22.77 -33.02 -13.33
C GLY A 53 -22.38 -32.96 -14.81
N ALA A 54 -23.35 -32.64 -15.66
CA ALA A 54 -23.12 -32.52 -17.11
C ALA A 54 -22.51 -31.16 -17.53
N LYS A 55 -22.27 -30.25 -16.59
CA LYS A 55 -21.78 -28.88 -16.85
C LYS A 55 -20.89 -28.37 -15.70
N GLY A 56 -19.93 -29.19 -15.25
CA GLY A 56 -19.05 -28.86 -14.12
C GLY A 56 -19.54 -29.40 -12.77
N ILE A 57 -19.34 -28.61 -11.70
CA ILE A 57 -19.66 -29.02 -10.32
C ILE A 57 -21.18 -29.12 -10.13
N GLN A 58 -21.64 -30.24 -9.60
CA GLN A 58 -23.06 -30.48 -9.28
C GLN A 58 -23.35 -30.17 -7.82
N THR A 59 -22.53 -30.67 -6.91
CA THR A 59 -22.59 -30.33 -5.48
C THR A 59 -21.20 -30.13 -4.91
N LEU A 60 -21.09 -29.22 -3.95
CA LEU A 60 -19.89 -28.98 -3.15
C LEU A 60 -20.29 -28.84 -1.69
N SER A 61 -19.68 -29.65 -0.82
CA SER A 61 -19.83 -29.52 0.62
C SER A 61 -18.49 -29.54 1.34
N PHE A 62 -18.39 -28.84 2.47
CA PHE A 62 -17.21 -28.80 3.31
C PHE A 62 -17.61 -29.03 4.77
N ASN A 63 -17.00 -30.00 5.45
CA ASN A 63 -17.34 -30.40 6.82
C ASN A 63 -18.85 -30.70 7.01
N GLY A 64 -19.48 -31.32 6.00
CA GLY A 64 -20.91 -31.65 6.01
C GLY A 64 -21.85 -30.47 5.75
N GLN A 65 -21.34 -29.25 5.59
CA GLN A 65 -22.11 -28.10 5.13
C GLN A 65 -22.13 -28.08 3.61
N THR A 66 -23.31 -28.20 3.00
CA THR A 66 -23.49 -27.96 1.56
C THR A 66 -23.34 -26.46 1.29
N LEU A 67 -22.44 -26.13 0.37
CA LEU A 67 -22.16 -24.76 -0.07
C LEU A 67 -22.58 -24.54 -1.52
N ALA A 68 -22.60 -25.57 -2.36
CA ALA A 68 -23.18 -25.48 -3.70
C ALA A 68 -24.05 -26.69 -4.00
N ASP A 69 -25.20 -26.45 -4.61
CA ASP A 69 -26.12 -27.47 -5.11
C ASP A 69 -26.85 -26.92 -6.35
N VAL A 70 -26.35 -27.28 -7.53
CA VAL A 70 -26.91 -26.84 -8.82
C VAL A 70 -28.27 -27.49 -9.08
N GLY A 71 -28.58 -28.62 -8.43
CA GLY A 71 -29.89 -29.25 -8.53
C GLY A 71 -30.97 -28.43 -7.83
N ALA A 72 -30.62 -27.82 -6.70
CA ALA A 72 -31.48 -26.90 -5.97
C ALA A 72 -31.52 -25.50 -6.63
N ASN A 73 -30.39 -25.04 -7.17
CA ASN A 73 -30.26 -23.72 -7.81
C ASN A 73 -29.62 -23.83 -9.21
N PRO A 74 -30.41 -24.15 -10.26
CA PRO A 74 -29.86 -24.40 -11.59
C PRO A 74 -29.14 -23.20 -12.24
N SER A 75 -29.46 -21.96 -11.81
CA SER A 75 -28.78 -20.74 -12.26
C SER A 75 -27.33 -20.63 -11.78
N ASP A 76 -26.93 -21.44 -10.81
CA ASP A 76 -25.62 -21.37 -10.17
C ASP A 76 -24.58 -22.25 -10.87
N SER A 77 -24.95 -22.81 -12.02
CA SER A 77 -24.10 -23.67 -12.83
C SER A 77 -22.89 -22.93 -13.41
N PHE A 78 -21.99 -23.66 -14.07
CA PHE A 78 -20.84 -23.05 -14.73
C PHE A 78 -21.25 -22.14 -15.90
N HIS A 79 -20.70 -20.93 -15.93
CA HIS A 79 -20.92 -19.93 -16.97
C HIS A 79 -19.63 -19.23 -17.39
N ILE A 80 -19.46 -19.03 -18.70
CA ILE A 80 -18.57 -17.99 -19.23
C ILE A 80 -19.45 -16.74 -19.37
N TRP A 81 -19.15 -15.70 -18.60
CA TRP A 81 -20.01 -14.52 -18.52
C TRP A 81 -19.67 -13.51 -19.61
N HIS A 82 -18.81 -12.55 -19.30
CA HIS A 82 -18.35 -11.54 -20.23
C HIS A 82 -17.00 -11.94 -20.84
N MET A 83 -16.75 -11.51 -22.07
CA MET A 83 -15.50 -11.73 -22.78
C MET A 83 -15.07 -10.44 -23.47
N LYS A 84 -13.78 -10.36 -23.78
CA LYS A 84 -13.23 -9.27 -24.58
C LYS A 84 -12.38 -9.85 -25.69
N ALA A 85 -12.57 -9.34 -26.90
CA ALA A 85 -11.67 -9.57 -28.00
C ALA A 85 -11.51 -8.29 -28.81
N THR A 86 -10.35 -8.13 -29.42
CA THR A 86 -10.01 -7.03 -30.33
C THR A 86 -9.62 -7.57 -31.70
N ASP A 87 -9.81 -6.77 -32.74
CA ASP A 87 -9.22 -7.08 -34.04
C ASP A 87 -7.69 -6.91 -34.00
N LEU A 88 -6.99 -7.29 -35.08
CA LEU A 88 -5.53 -7.16 -35.16
C LEU A 88 -5.03 -5.70 -35.14
N ALA A 89 -5.93 -4.73 -35.28
CA ALA A 89 -5.63 -3.30 -35.16
C ALA A 89 -5.92 -2.74 -33.75
N GLY A 90 -6.45 -3.56 -32.84
CA GLY A 90 -6.78 -3.18 -31.46
C GLY A 90 -8.18 -2.61 -31.26
N ASN A 91 -9.07 -2.67 -32.25
CA ASN A 91 -10.46 -2.24 -32.08
C ASN A 91 -11.27 -3.34 -31.41
N THR A 92 -12.04 -3.01 -30.37
CA THR A 92 -12.92 -3.97 -29.70
C THR A 92 -13.91 -4.60 -30.70
N SER A 93 -13.95 -5.93 -30.73
CA SER A 93 -14.88 -6.69 -31.54
C SER A 93 -16.31 -6.51 -31.02
N THR A 94 -17.25 -6.29 -31.95
CA THR A 94 -18.69 -6.22 -31.65
C THR A 94 -19.42 -7.51 -32.03
N ASP A 95 -18.70 -8.55 -32.42
CA ASP A 95 -19.28 -9.87 -32.71
C ASP A 95 -19.92 -10.45 -31.44
N SER A 96 -21.08 -11.09 -31.58
CA SER A 96 -21.83 -11.59 -30.44
C SER A 96 -21.07 -12.65 -29.64
N GLN A 97 -20.19 -13.42 -30.30
CA GLN A 97 -19.35 -14.43 -29.67
C GLN A 97 -18.03 -13.87 -29.12
N SER A 98 -17.78 -12.55 -29.26
CA SER A 98 -16.59 -11.87 -28.75
C SER A 98 -16.83 -11.12 -27.44
N GLY A 99 -18.09 -10.82 -27.11
CA GLY A 99 -18.47 -10.08 -25.90
C GLY A 99 -19.20 -10.91 -24.84
N TRP A 100 -19.87 -12.00 -25.24
CA TRP A 100 -20.74 -12.77 -24.33
C TRP A 100 -20.51 -14.27 -24.43
N GLY A 101 -20.14 -14.90 -23.31
CA GLY A 101 -19.72 -16.29 -23.28
C GLY A 101 -20.84 -17.29 -23.57
N GLU A 102 -22.09 -16.95 -23.26
CA GLU A 102 -23.25 -17.80 -23.59
C GLU A 102 -23.71 -17.68 -25.05
N SER A 103 -23.13 -16.74 -25.82
CA SER A 103 -23.26 -16.72 -27.29
C SER A 103 -22.14 -17.57 -27.90
N ASN A 104 -22.30 -18.89 -27.85
CA ASN A 104 -21.28 -19.86 -28.28
C ASN A 104 -21.82 -20.86 -29.33
N ASN A 105 -20.90 -21.60 -29.95
CA ASN A 105 -21.19 -22.66 -30.93
C ASN A 105 -21.48 -24.02 -30.27
N GLY A 106 -21.59 -24.06 -28.95
CA GLY A 106 -21.83 -25.25 -28.15
C GLY A 106 -20.85 -25.38 -26.98
N THR A 107 -21.21 -26.29 -26.06
CA THR A 107 -20.35 -26.68 -24.94
C THR A 107 -20.19 -28.20 -24.90
N SER A 108 -19.16 -28.67 -24.20
CA SER A 108 -18.94 -30.11 -23.97
C SER A 108 -18.34 -30.38 -22.60
N TRP A 109 -18.88 -31.37 -21.91
CA TRP A 109 -18.34 -31.91 -20.67
C TRP A 109 -17.58 -33.22 -20.90
N ASP A 110 -16.30 -33.26 -20.51
CA ASP A 110 -15.50 -34.48 -20.44
C ASP A 110 -15.39 -34.97 -19.00
N ALA A 111 -16.17 -36.00 -18.66
CA ALA A 111 -16.19 -36.61 -17.34
C ALA A 111 -14.90 -37.37 -16.98
N SER A 112 -14.05 -37.71 -17.96
CA SER A 112 -12.79 -38.41 -17.69
C SER A 112 -11.71 -37.47 -17.14
N SER A 113 -11.77 -36.20 -17.54
CA SER A 113 -10.84 -35.16 -17.11
C SER A 113 -11.49 -34.11 -16.20
N ASN A 114 -12.81 -34.16 -16.01
CA ASN A 114 -13.63 -33.14 -15.38
C ASN A 114 -13.43 -31.75 -16.03
N THR A 115 -13.59 -31.69 -17.36
CA THR A 115 -13.36 -30.47 -18.14
C THR A 115 -14.64 -30.02 -18.83
N GLU A 116 -15.05 -28.78 -18.56
CA GLU A 116 -16.09 -28.09 -19.32
C GLU A 116 -15.43 -27.23 -20.40
N THR A 117 -15.87 -27.34 -21.65
CA THR A 117 -15.33 -26.55 -22.77
C THR A 117 -16.43 -25.81 -23.49
N TYR A 118 -16.22 -24.51 -23.73
CA TYR A 118 -17.05 -23.66 -24.58
C TYR A 118 -16.33 -23.43 -25.91
N TYR A 119 -17.06 -23.54 -27.02
CA TYR A 119 -16.53 -23.34 -28.37
C TYR A 119 -17.10 -22.08 -29.00
N TYR A 120 -16.24 -21.30 -29.63
CA TYR A 120 -16.59 -20.04 -30.31
C TYR A 120 -16.10 -20.08 -31.75
N ASN A 121 -16.55 -19.12 -32.57
CA ASN A 121 -16.05 -18.94 -33.94
C ASN A 121 -14.53 -18.64 -33.97
N TRP A 122 -14.02 -17.97 -32.92
CA TRP A 122 -12.62 -17.58 -32.80
C TRP A 122 -11.74 -18.61 -32.09
N GLY A 123 -12.31 -19.52 -31.28
CA GLY A 123 -11.51 -20.39 -30.42
C GLY A 123 -12.30 -21.17 -29.39
N SER A 124 -11.69 -21.44 -28.23
CA SER A 124 -12.33 -22.17 -27.13
C SER A 124 -11.80 -21.76 -25.76
N ILE A 125 -12.65 -21.91 -24.73
CA ILE A 125 -12.27 -21.79 -23.33
C ILE A 125 -12.60 -23.11 -22.64
N ALA A 126 -11.60 -23.74 -22.04
CA ALA A 126 -11.74 -25.00 -21.32
C ALA A 126 -11.37 -24.83 -19.85
N THR A 127 -12.24 -25.28 -18.93
CA THR A 127 -11.99 -25.24 -17.49
C THR A 127 -11.98 -26.65 -16.93
N ARG A 128 -10.81 -27.08 -16.42
CA ARG A 128 -10.62 -28.38 -15.78
C ARG A 128 -10.65 -28.27 -14.27
N PHE A 129 -11.47 -29.11 -13.62
CA PHE A 129 -11.62 -29.16 -12.17
C PHE A 129 -10.78 -30.28 -11.54
N VAL A 130 -9.92 -29.93 -10.58
CA VAL A 130 -9.03 -30.89 -9.91
C VAL A 130 -9.11 -30.73 -8.40
N GLN A 131 -9.66 -31.73 -7.71
CA GLN A 131 -9.66 -31.76 -6.25
C GLN A 131 -8.34 -32.32 -5.70
N LYS A 132 -7.75 -31.60 -4.73
CA LYS A 132 -6.54 -31.99 -3.98
C LYS A 132 -6.81 -31.85 -2.48
N GLY A 133 -7.39 -32.87 -1.87
CA GLY A 133 -7.81 -32.81 -0.47
C GLY A 133 -8.90 -31.74 -0.26
N ASN A 134 -8.61 -30.73 0.54
CA ASN A 134 -9.50 -29.59 0.81
C ASN A 134 -9.31 -28.40 -0.15
N GLN A 135 -8.69 -28.64 -1.31
CA GLN A 135 -8.49 -27.65 -2.37
C GLN A 135 -9.17 -28.12 -3.66
N LEU A 136 -9.75 -27.18 -4.38
CA LEU A 136 -10.27 -27.34 -5.73
C LEU A 136 -9.52 -26.39 -6.65
N ASP A 137 -8.75 -26.93 -7.58
CA ASP A 137 -8.14 -26.15 -8.66
C ASP A 137 -9.08 -26.09 -9.86
N MET A 138 -9.26 -24.88 -10.39
CA MET A 138 -9.98 -24.60 -11.62
C MET A 138 -8.94 -24.08 -12.62
N ILE A 139 -8.56 -24.95 -13.55
CA ILE A 139 -7.49 -24.69 -14.50
C ILE A 139 -8.13 -24.29 -15.83
N VAL A 140 -8.00 -23.02 -16.17
CA VAL A 140 -8.60 -22.43 -17.38
C VAL A 140 -7.56 -22.45 -18.48
N THR A 141 -7.94 -22.89 -19.68
CA THR A 141 -7.15 -22.80 -20.91
C THR A 141 -7.96 -22.09 -21.98
N GLU A 142 -7.46 -20.94 -22.39
CA GLU A 142 -8.00 -20.10 -23.45
C GLU A 142 -7.19 -20.37 -24.71
N THR A 143 -7.83 -20.78 -25.80
CA THR A 143 -7.17 -21.11 -27.06
C THR A 143 -7.78 -20.32 -28.18
N ASN A 144 -6.94 -19.59 -28.92
CA ASN A 144 -7.36 -18.78 -30.05
C ASN A 144 -6.92 -19.45 -31.36
N ASN A 145 -7.86 -19.69 -32.27
CA ASN A 145 -7.59 -20.36 -33.53
C ASN A 145 -6.63 -19.53 -34.40
N ALA A 146 -5.74 -20.19 -35.16
CA ALA A 146 -4.77 -19.51 -36.03
C ALA A 146 -5.42 -18.58 -37.07
N SER A 147 -6.66 -18.87 -37.47
CA SER A 147 -7.42 -18.13 -38.48
C SER A 147 -8.56 -17.29 -37.90
N SER A 148 -8.56 -16.99 -36.60
CA SER A 148 -9.66 -16.25 -35.96
C SER A 148 -9.80 -14.81 -36.43
N GLY A 149 -8.70 -14.18 -36.84
CA GLY A 149 -8.66 -12.75 -37.18
C GLY A 149 -8.81 -11.82 -35.97
N LEU A 150 -8.80 -12.37 -34.75
CA LEU A 150 -9.01 -11.64 -33.50
C LEU A 150 -7.89 -11.94 -32.49
N ILE A 151 -7.64 -10.99 -31.60
CA ILE A 151 -6.92 -11.20 -30.34
C ILE A 151 -7.98 -11.38 -29.27
N PHE A 152 -7.93 -12.50 -28.55
CA PHE A 152 -8.82 -12.73 -27.42
C PHE A 152 -8.18 -12.12 -26.17
N ASP A 153 -8.79 -11.10 -25.58
CA ASP A 153 -8.20 -10.31 -24.49
C ASP A 153 -8.52 -10.86 -23.10
N GLY A 154 -9.47 -11.80 -23.02
CA GLY A 154 -9.77 -12.56 -21.81
C GLY A 154 -11.27 -12.77 -21.59
N ALA A 155 -11.59 -13.50 -20.51
CA ALA A 155 -12.95 -13.77 -20.05
C ALA A 155 -13.12 -13.51 -18.55
N GLU A 156 -14.36 -13.25 -18.16
CA GLU A 156 -14.87 -13.35 -16.79
C GLU A 156 -15.66 -14.67 -16.69
N ILE A 157 -15.21 -15.57 -15.81
CA ILE A 157 -15.79 -16.92 -15.67
C ILE A 157 -16.41 -17.06 -14.28
N TYR A 158 -17.64 -17.57 -14.22
CA TYR A 158 -18.36 -17.93 -12.99
C TYR A 158 -18.45 -19.45 -12.90
N PRO A 159 -17.60 -20.10 -12.10
CA PRO A 159 -17.51 -21.54 -12.11
C PRO A 159 -18.64 -22.22 -11.34
N LEU A 160 -19.13 -21.56 -10.30
CA LEU A 160 -20.26 -21.95 -9.46
C LEU A 160 -20.65 -20.79 -8.53
N VAL A 161 -21.77 -20.91 -7.82
CA VAL A 161 -22.11 -20.05 -6.67
C VAL A 161 -22.01 -20.85 -5.37
N LEU A 162 -21.37 -20.26 -4.36
CA LEU A 162 -21.34 -20.76 -2.99
C LEU A 162 -22.37 -20.02 -2.14
N HIS A 163 -23.31 -20.75 -1.55
CA HIS A 163 -24.27 -20.29 -0.55
C HIS A 163 -23.73 -20.55 0.85
N PHE A 164 -23.25 -19.49 1.48
CA PHE A 164 -22.74 -19.54 2.84
C PHE A 164 -23.89 -19.53 3.87
N PRO A 165 -23.71 -20.16 5.04
CA PRO A 165 -24.72 -20.15 6.10
C PRO A 165 -24.96 -18.74 6.68
N GLN A 166 -23.99 -17.85 6.52
CA GLN A 166 -24.05 -16.44 6.86
C GLN A 166 -23.11 -15.66 5.94
N ASP A 167 -23.27 -14.34 5.87
CA ASP A 167 -22.38 -13.51 5.09
C ASP A 167 -20.93 -13.63 5.60
N PRO A 168 -19.93 -13.81 4.72
CA PRO A 168 -18.56 -13.90 5.16
C PRO A 168 -18.11 -12.64 5.91
N LYS A 169 -17.26 -12.82 6.92
CA LYS A 169 -16.75 -11.72 7.73
C LYS A 169 -16.10 -10.65 6.83
N ASN A 170 -16.45 -9.39 7.08
CA ASN A 170 -16.01 -8.19 6.35
C ASN A 170 -16.55 -8.05 4.93
N PHE A 171 -17.40 -8.97 4.46
CA PHE A 171 -18.12 -8.75 3.21
C PHE A 171 -19.25 -7.75 3.48
N ASN A 172 -19.58 -6.96 2.47
CA ASN A 172 -20.49 -5.82 2.59
C ASN A 172 -21.43 -5.72 1.39
N GLY A 173 -21.65 -6.84 0.69
CA GLY A 173 -22.44 -6.91 -0.53
C GLY A 173 -21.76 -6.38 -1.79
N TYR A 174 -20.56 -5.80 -1.70
CA TYR A 174 -19.78 -5.43 -2.88
C TYR A 174 -18.88 -6.58 -3.33
N THR A 175 -18.48 -6.55 -4.60
CA THR A 175 -17.48 -7.48 -5.15
C THR A 175 -16.15 -7.33 -4.40
N GLN A 176 -15.63 -8.45 -3.91
CA GLN A 176 -14.36 -8.51 -3.18
C GLN A 176 -13.23 -8.87 -4.14
N TYR A 177 -12.68 -7.89 -4.84
CA TYR A 177 -11.61 -8.11 -5.82
C TYR A 177 -10.27 -8.41 -5.17
N ALA A 178 -9.50 -9.33 -5.76
CA ALA A 178 -8.07 -9.46 -5.57
C ALA A 178 -7.38 -9.23 -6.92
N ILE A 179 -6.59 -8.16 -7.01
CA ILE A 179 -5.94 -7.70 -8.25
C ILE A 179 -4.44 -7.82 -8.07
N THR A 180 -3.82 -8.73 -8.81
CA THR A 180 -2.40 -9.11 -8.66
C THR A 180 -1.39 -7.99 -8.98
N THR A 181 -1.82 -6.87 -9.58
CA THR A 181 -0.97 -5.67 -9.75
C THR A 181 -0.94 -4.77 -8.52
N THR A 182 -1.88 -4.91 -7.60
CA THR A 182 -2.00 -4.05 -6.42
C THR A 182 -1.92 -4.82 -5.10
N GLY A 183 -2.10 -6.13 -5.10
CA GLY A 183 -1.91 -7.02 -3.95
C GLY A 183 -1.94 -8.49 -4.31
N PRO A 184 -1.70 -9.41 -3.36
CA PRO A 184 -1.77 -10.84 -3.64
C PRO A 184 -3.13 -11.26 -4.19
N GLY A 185 -3.14 -12.24 -5.09
CA GLY A 185 -4.33 -12.86 -5.65
C GLY A 185 -5.06 -13.75 -4.64
N VAL A 186 -5.31 -13.27 -3.42
CA VAL A 186 -5.90 -14.03 -2.32
C VAL A 186 -7.07 -13.25 -1.74
N SER A 187 -8.27 -13.83 -1.77
CA SER A 187 -9.47 -13.27 -1.13
C SER A 187 -10.16 -14.30 -0.25
N VAL A 188 -10.34 -13.97 1.03
CA VAL A 188 -10.77 -14.90 2.08
C VAL A 188 -12.24 -14.67 2.44
N ALA A 189 -13.06 -15.72 2.34
CA ALA A 189 -14.43 -15.74 2.83
C ALA A 189 -14.52 -16.61 4.11
N ASP A 190 -14.50 -15.96 5.27
CA ASP A 190 -14.75 -16.60 6.57
C ASP A 190 -16.26 -16.60 6.87
N PHE A 191 -16.90 -17.74 6.69
CA PHE A 191 -18.34 -17.92 6.92
C PHE A 191 -18.65 -18.48 8.31
N GLY A 192 -17.71 -18.38 9.26
CA GLY A 192 -17.82 -18.73 10.67
C GLY A 192 -17.77 -20.22 11.01
N SER A 193 -18.46 -21.09 10.26
CA SER A 193 -18.33 -22.55 10.41
C SER A 193 -17.16 -23.14 9.61
N GLY A 194 -16.55 -22.33 8.76
CA GLY A 194 -15.38 -22.66 7.94
C GLY A 194 -14.88 -21.43 7.19
N VAL A 195 -13.79 -21.61 6.47
CA VAL A 195 -13.17 -20.56 5.66
C VAL A 195 -12.87 -21.12 4.28
N VAL A 196 -13.13 -20.32 3.23
CA VAL A 196 -12.68 -20.61 1.87
C VAL A 196 -11.93 -19.41 1.31
N SER A 197 -10.79 -19.64 0.65
CA SER A 197 -10.08 -18.60 -0.09
C SER A 197 -10.13 -18.86 -1.59
N ALA A 198 -10.45 -17.82 -2.35
CA ALA A 198 -10.16 -17.75 -3.77
C ALA A 198 -8.69 -17.32 -3.93
N VAL A 199 -7.88 -18.16 -4.57
CA VAL A 199 -6.43 -18.01 -4.65
C VAL A 199 -5.97 -18.13 -6.09
N LEU A 200 -5.18 -17.16 -6.55
CA LEU A 200 -4.44 -17.22 -7.79
C LEU A 200 -2.97 -17.55 -7.45
N PRO A 201 -2.52 -18.80 -7.63
CA PRO A 201 -1.23 -19.26 -7.12
C PRO A 201 -0.02 -18.77 -7.91
N ASP A 202 -0.19 -18.42 -9.19
CA ASP A 202 0.87 -17.92 -10.07
C ASP A 202 0.64 -16.45 -10.38
N GLU A 203 1.31 -15.58 -9.63
CA GLU A 203 1.19 -14.13 -9.74
C GLU A 203 2.19 -13.52 -10.72
N SER A 204 2.76 -14.31 -11.63
CA SER A 204 3.67 -13.81 -12.66
C SER A 204 2.96 -13.01 -13.78
N GLN A 205 1.62 -13.10 -13.86
CA GLN A 205 0.80 -12.42 -14.85
C GLN A 205 -0.34 -11.64 -14.17
N PRO A 206 -0.54 -10.34 -14.50
CA PRO A 206 -1.63 -9.57 -13.91
C PRO A 206 -3.04 -10.06 -14.25
N MET A 207 -3.72 -10.62 -13.26
CA MET A 207 -5.06 -11.19 -13.34
C MET A 207 -5.91 -10.77 -12.14
N TYR A 208 -7.19 -11.18 -12.18
CA TYR A 208 -8.14 -10.96 -11.09
C TYR A 208 -8.67 -12.29 -10.54
N THR A 209 -8.87 -12.30 -9.23
CA THR A 209 -9.72 -13.27 -8.55
C THR A 209 -10.55 -12.55 -7.48
N GLY A 210 -11.21 -13.28 -6.59
CA GLY A 210 -12.06 -12.70 -5.55
C GLY A 210 -13.44 -13.32 -5.49
N TRP A 211 -14.41 -12.53 -5.03
CA TRP A 211 -15.80 -12.96 -4.85
C TRP A 211 -16.78 -11.92 -5.40
N LYS A 212 -17.68 -12.35 -6.28
CA LYS A 212 -18.80 -11.54 -6.79
C LYS A 212 -20.09 -11.99 -6.12
N GLN A 213 -20.86 -11.04 -5.62
CA GLN A 213 -22.16 -11.35 -5.01
C GLN A 213 -23.13 -11.85 -6.09
N ALA A 214 -23.76 -12.99 -5.82
CA ALA A 214 -24.80 -13.60 -6.64
C ALA A 214 -26.18 -13.58 -5.96
N GLY A 215 -26.22 -13.34 -4.64
CA GLY A 215 -27.44 -13.24 -3.85
C GLY A 215 -27.14 -13.06 -2.36
N ALA A 216 -28.18 -13.20 -1.52
CA ALA A 216 -28.01 -13.14 -0.07
C ALA A 216 -27.14 -14.31 0.42
N ASN A 217 -26.00 -13.98 1.06
CA ASN A 217 -24.97 -14.93 1.48
C ASN A 217 -24.44 -15.83 0.34
N ALA A 218 -24.65 -15.44 -0.92
CA ALA A 218 -24.34 -16.26 -2.09
C ALA A 218 -23.31 -15.54 -2.96
N TYR A 219 -22.17 -16.19 -3.22
CA TYR A 219 -21.04 -15.59 -3.91
C TYR A 219 -20.43 -16.54 -4.93
N SER A 220 -20.11 -16.02 -6.12
CA SER A 220 -19.33 -16.73 -7.11
C SER A 220 -17.86 -16.33 -7.01
N PRO A 221 -16.90 -17.26 -7.00
CA PRO A 221 -15.50 -16.89 -7.08
C PRO A 221 -15.18 -16.35 -8.47
N LEU A 222 -14.45 -15.24 -8.51
CA LEU A 222 -14.01 -14.62 -9.74
C LEU A 222 -12.81 -15.36 -10.32
N MET A 223 -12.89 -15.71 -11.60
CA MET A 223 -11.78 -16.20 -12.40
C MET A 223 -11.71 -15.36 -13.68
N THR A 224 -10.86 -14.33 -13.69
CA THR A 224 -10.86 -13.40 -14.82
C THR A 224 -9.47 -13.08 -15.35
N SER A 225 -9.37 -13.16 -16.68
CA SER A 225 -8.19 -12.84 -17.49
C SER A 225 -8.32 -11.48 -18.18
N THR A 226 -9.51 -10.86 -18.11
CA THR A 226 -9.80 -9.47 -18.48
C THR A 226 -10.42 -8.74 -17.29
N ALA A 227 -10.46 -7.40 -17.36
CA ALA A 227 -11.16 -6.58 -16.37
C ALA A 227 -12.63 -7.04 -16.20
N PRO A 228 -13.09 -7.31 -14.96
CA PRO A 228 -14.47 -7.69 -14.69
C PRO A 228 -15.48 -6.59 -15.03
N ASP A 229 -16.71 -6.98 -15.33
CA ASP A 229 -17.80 -6.03 -15.59
C ASP A 229 -18.04 -5.08 -14.40
N GLY A 230 -18.12 -3.79 -14.69
CA GLY A 230 -18.36 -2.76 -13.69
C GLY A 230 -17.17 -2.49 -12.76
N LEU A 231 -15.97 -2.97 -13.11
CA LEU A 231 -14.75 -2.56 -12.45
C LEU A 231 -14.61 -1.03 -12.56
N ALA A 232 -14.42 -0.38 -11.42
CA ALA A 232 -14.32 1.08 -11.38
C ALA A 232 -13.10 1.55 -12.19
N THR A 233 -13.23 2.66 -12.92
CA THR A 233 -12.19 3.19 -13.82
C THR A 233 -10.88 3.55 -13.12
N PHE A 234 -10.93 3.79 -11.82
CA PHE A 234 -9.76 4.08 -10.98
C PHE A 234 -9.02 2.82 -10.49
N LEU A 235 -9.54 1.61 -10.76
CA LEU A 235 -8.85 0.35 -10.50
C LEU A 235 -8.07 -0.09 -11.75
N PRO A 236 -6.98 -0.87 -11.59
CA PRO A 236 -6.20 -1.36 -12.72
C PRO A 236 -7.03 -2.21 -13.68
N HIS A 237 -6.95 -1.90 -14.97
CA HIS A 237 -7.53 -2.68 -16.07
C HIS A 237 -6.43 -3.48 -16.77
N ASN A 238 -6.52 -4.80 -16.68
CA ASN A 238 -5.57 -5.77 -17.18
C ASN A 238 -6.29 -6.72 -18.13
N ASP A 239 -5.67 -6.96 -19.28
CA ASP A 239 -6.08 -7.97 -20.25
C ASP A 239 -4.98 -9.05 -20.35
N ARG A 240 -5.36 -10.26 -20.74
CA ARG A 240 -4.45 -11.38 -21.05
C ARG A 240 -4.63 -11.75 -22.53
N PRO A 241 -3.99 -11.03 -23.45
CA PRO A 241 -4.19 -11.24 -24.87
C PRO A 241 -3.64 -12.60 -25.32
N VAL A 242 -4.53 -13.43 -25.86
CA VAL A 242 -4.24 -14.70 -26.56
C VAL A 242 -4.29 -14.42 -28.06
N LYS A 243 -3.12 -14.45 -28.70
CA LYS A 243 -2.96 -14.18 -30.14
C LYS A 243 -3.47 -15.35 -30.98
N PRO A 244 -3.84 -15.14 -32.26
CA PRO A 244 -4.20 -16.23 -33.16
C PRO A 244 -3.15 -17.36 -33.17
N GLY A 245 -3.62 -18.59 -32.99
CA GLY A 245 -2.79 -19.80 -33.01
C GLY A 245 -2.04 -20.06 -31.70
N THR A 246 -2.39 -19.36 -30.62
CA THR A 246 -1.76 -19.52 -29.30
C THR A 246 -2.80 -19.87 -28.24
N SER A 247 -2.30 -20.28 -27.07
CA SER A 247 -3.12 -20.57 -25.89
C SER A 247 -2.50 -19.92 -24.65
N PHE A 248 -3.35 -19.59 -23.69
CA PHE A 248 -2.99 -19.15 -22.34
C PHE A 248 -3.66 -20.05 -21.31
N THR A 249 -2.92 -20.42 -20.26
CA THR A 249 -3.42 -21.29 -19.20
C THR A 249 -3.13 -20.64 -17.85
N TYR A 250 -4.14 -20.61 -16.99
CA TYR A 250 -4.02 -20.12 -15.61
C TYR A 250 -4.86 -20.97 -14.66
N THR A 251 -4.63 -20.80 -13.36
CA THR A 251 -5.36 -21.54 -12.31
C THR A 251 -5.95 -20.56 -11.30
N VAL A 252 -7.18 -20.79 -10.88
CA VAL A 252 -7.74 -20.24 -9.65
C VAL A 252 -8.12 -21.41 -8.75
N SER A 253 -7.72 -21.36 -7.48
CA SER A 253 -7.97 -22.39 -6.49
C SER A 253 -9.00 -21.90 -5.46
N LEU A 254 -9.95 -22.75 -5.11
CA LEU A 254 -10.71 -22.63 -3.86
C LEU A 254 -10.05 -23.48 -2.79
N ARG A 255 -9.67 -22.89 -1.67
CA ARG A 255 -8.93 -23.57 -0.60
C ARG A 255 -9.70 -23.48 0.70
N PHE A 256 -10.13 -24.63 1.21
CA PHE A 256 -11.00 -24.73 2.37
C PHE A 256 -10.22 -25.06 3.63
N ALA A 257 -10.59 -24.42 4.73
CA ALA A 257 -10.03 -24.64 6.03
C ALA A 257 -11.12 -24.62 7.12
N ALA A 258 -10.83 -25.24 8.26
CA ALA A 258 -11.74 -25.18 9.41
C ALA A 258 -11.86 -23.74 9.93
N ALA A 259 -12.93 -23.47 10.67
CA ALA A 259 -13.12 -22.19 11.33
C ALA A 259 -11.89 -21.79 12.15
N SER A 260 -11.58 -20.48 12.18
CA SER A 260 -10.44 -19.91 12.91
C SER A 260 -9.06 -20.39 12.46
N THR A 261 -8.95 -21.05 11.30
CA THR A 261 -7.66 -21.40 10.68
C THR A 261 -7.49 -20.62 9.38
N THR A 262 -6.28 -20.11 9.14
CA THR A 262 -5.96 -19.41 7.89
C THR A 262 -5.88 -20.42 6.75
N PRO A 263 -6.65 -20.27 5.65
CA PRO A 263 -6.51 -21.12 4.48
C PRO A 263 -5.09 -21.02 3.91
N ASN A 264 -4.54 -22.15 3.46
CA ASN A 264 -3.19 -22.19 2.92
C ASN A 264 -3.13 -21.41 1.61
N ALA A 265 -2.52 -20.23 1.60
CA ALA A 265 -2.21 -19.44 0.41
C ALA A 265 -0.72 -19.05 0.34
N ALA A 266 0.15 -19.81 1.03
CA ALA A 266 1.56 -19.48 1.19
C ALA A 266 2.32 -19.44 -0.14
N ASP A 267 1.94 -20.26 -1.12
CA ASP A 267 2.47 -20.26 -2.48
C ASP A 267 2.11 -18.99 -3.25
N ALA A 268 0.86 -18.51 -3.17
CA ALA A 268 0.42 -17.26 -3.80
C ALA A 268 1.16 -16.07 -3.18
N TYR A 269 1.22 -16.00 -1.84
CA TYR A 269 2.00 -14.99 -1.14
C TYR A 269 3.49 -15.00 -1.52
N ALA A 270 4.09 -16.19 -1.64
CA ALA A 270 5.47 -16.33 -2.10
C ALA A 270 5.64 -15.92 -3.56
N SER A 271 4.69 -16.27 -4.43
CA SER A 271 4.69 -15.86 -5.84
C SER A 271 4.58 -14.35 -5.97
N PHE A 272 3.67 -13.71 -5.22
CA PHE A 272 3.52 -12.25 -5.20
C PHE A 272 4.82 -11.58 -4.75
N ALA A 273 5.41 -12.04 -3.65
CA ALA A 273 6.66 -11.50 -3.14
C ALA A 273 7.86 -11.77 -4.08
N GLN A 274 7.80 -12.82 -4.90
CA GLN A 274 8.80 -13.08 -5.94
C GLN A 274 8.62 -12.14 -7.15
N THR A 275 7.38 -11.90 -7.57
CA THR A 275 7.06 -10.94 -8.65
C THR A 275 7.39 -9.51 -8.22
N TYR A 276 7.13 -9.17 -6.96
CA TYR A 276 7.35 -7.84 -6.38
C TYR A 276 8.24 -7.96 -5.13
N PRO A 277 9.56 -8.14 -5.28
CA PRO A 277 10.43 -8.27 -4.13
C PRO A 277 10.46 -6.98 -3.31
N SER A 278 10.41 -7.11 -1.98
CA SER A 278 10.59 -5.99 -1.08
C SER A 278 12.01 -5.42 -1.20
N GLN A 279 12.10 -4.09 -1.32
CA GLN A 279 13.32 -3.31 -1.47
C GLN A 279 13.54 -2.34 -0.30
N MET A 280 12.55 -2.17 0.58
CA MET A 280 12.63 -1.26 1.71
C MET A 280 13.70 -1.70 2.72
N THR A 281 14.66 -0.81 3.02
CA THR A 281 15.77 -1.08 3.96
C THR A 281 15.76 -0.18 5.20
N TRP A 282 14.69 0.58 5.43
CA TRP A 282 14.61 1.48 6.57
C TRP A 282 14.60 0.73 7.90
N ALA A 283 15.61 0.98 8.74
CA ALA A 283 15.89 0.19 9.94
C ALA A 283 15.59 0.93 11.27
N ASP A 284 15.40 2.24 11.25
CA ASP A 284 15.06 3.00 12.46
C ASP A 284 13.54 3.05 12.59
N HIS A 285 12.98 2.24 13.49
CA HIS A 285 11.54 2.12 13.70
C HIS A 285 11.06 2.90 14.93
N ARG A 286 11.87 3.83 15.45
CA ARG A 286 11.44 4.72 16.56
C ARG A 286 10.40 5.72 16.08
N LEU A 287 9.71 6.36 17.02
CA LEU A 287 8.69 7.38 16.74
C LEU A 287 9.17 8.48 15.80
N ILE A 288 8.28 8.93 14.90
CA ILE A 288 8.49 10.12 14.08
C ILE A 288 7.66 11.26 14.66
N GLY A 289 8.29 12.40 14.93
CA GLY A 289 7.60 13.63 15.29
C GLY A 289 6.91 14.26 14.08
N THR A 290 5.78 14.90 14.30
CA THR A 290 5.09 15.74 13.32
C THR A 290 5.16 17.19 13.77
N ALA A 291 5.36 18.10 12.83
CA ALA A 291 5.33 19.53 13.09
C ALA A 291 4.43 20.23 12.07
N TYR A 292 3.42 20.93 12.58
CA TYR A 292 2.53 21.79 11.82
C TYR A 292 2.84 23.24 12.19
N LEU A 293 3.31 24.00 11.21
CA LEU A 293 3.73 25.38 11.38
C LEU A 293 2.58 26.35 11.16
N ALA A 294 1.49 25.95 10.51
CA ALA A 294 0.37 26.76 10.09
C ALA A 294 -0.97 26.01 10.24
N SER A 295 -2.07 26.65 9.83
CA SER A 295 -3.38 26.00 9.77
C SER A 295 -4.25 26.62 8.68
N SER A 296 -4.90 25.76 7.91
CA SER A 296 -5.77 26.13 6.79
C SER A 296 -6.93 27.04 7.20
N PRO A 297 -7.35 27.97 6.32
CA PRO A 297 -8.60 28.68 6.48
C PRO A 297 -9.79 27.73 6.37
N GLN A 298 -10.73 27.85 7.30
CA GLN A 298 -11.99 27.08 7.27
C GLN A 298 -13.02 27.70 6.31
N GLY A 299 -13.79 26.86 5.63
CA GLY A 299 -15.11 27.25 5.10
C GLY A 299 -15.16 27.96 3.74
N SER A 300 -14.10 27.94 2.92
CA SER A 300 -14.19 28.40 1.52
C SER A 300 -14.52 27.25 0.57
N SER A 301 -15.49 27.47 -0.33
CA SER A 301 -15.80 26.54 -1.43
C SER A 301 -14.79 26.60 -2.57
N ASP A 302 -14.12 27.76 -2.74
CA ASP A 302 -13.04 27.91 -3.72
C ASP A 302 -11.70 27.65 -3.04
N LYS A 303 -11.14 26.47 -3.31
CA LYS A 303 -9.86 25.98 -2.79
C LYS A 303 -8.65 26.68 -3.43
N THR A 304 -8.86 27.46 -4.48
CA THR A 304 -7.79 28.18 -5.18
C THR A 304 -7.52 29.56 -4.58
N GLN A 305 -8.47 30.10 -3.81
CA GLN A 305 -8.35 31.45 -3.25
C GLN A 305 -7.49 31.46 -1.98
N PRO A 306 -6.59 32.43 -1.84
CA PRO A 306 -5.85 32.61 -0.60
C PRO A 306 -6.76 33.10 0.54
N GLY A 307 -6.67 32.47 1.71
CA GLY A 307 -7.40 32.81 2.93
C GLY A 307 -6.50 33.18 4.11
N GLY A 308 -5.33 33.74 3.82
CA GLY A 308 -4.34 34.19 4.80
C GLY A 308 -4.75 35.43 5.61
N PHE A 309 -4.04 35.70 6.71
CA PHE A 309 -4.17 36.97 7.42
C PHE A 309 -3.39 38.08 6.68
N PRO A 310 -3.81 39.36 6.76
CA PRO A 310 -3.16 40.45 6.02
C PRO A 310 -1.64 40.57 6.25
N THR A 311 -1.17 40.32 7.47
CA THR A 311 0.24 40.41 7.87
C THR A 311 0.88 39.05 8.14
N ASN A 312 0.11 37.96 8.02
CA ASN A 312 0.54 36.58 8.12
C ASN A 312 -0.20 35.73 7.06
N PRO A 313 0.11 35.94 5.77
CA PRO A 313 -0.66 35.37 4.68
C PRO A 313 -0.56 33.83 4.63
N ARG A 314 0.51 33.24 5.17
CA ARG A 314 0.74 31.79 5.21
C ARG A 314 0.12 31.12 6.44
N ARG A 315 -0.52 31.92 7.30
CA ARG A 315 -1.22 31.48 8.51
C ARG A 315 -0.34 30.73 9.51
N TYR A 316 0.96 31.06 9.55
CA TYR A 316 1.86 30.46 10.52
C TYR A 316 1.34 30.66 11.94
N PHE A 317 1.41 29.61 12.74
CA PHE A 317 0.91 29.51 14.10
C PHE A 317 -0.59 29.78 14.27
N ASN A 318 -1.34 29.83 13.16
CA ASN A 318 -2.74 30.25 13.09
C ASN A 318 -3.01 31.58 13.84
N ASP A 319 -2.05 32.49 13.79
CA ASP A 319 -2.02 33.70 14.63
C ASP A 319 -2.09 34.96 13.76
N ALA A 320 -3.21 35.68 13.85
CA ALA A 320 -3.44 36.91 13.09
C ALA A 320 -2.58 38.09 13.58
N SER A 321 -1.93 37.98 14.74
CA SER A 321 -1.06 39.02 15.29
C SER A 321 0.38 38.95 14.77
N VAL A 322 0.74 37.86 14.09
CA VAL A 322 2.03 37.74 13.40
C VAL A 322 2.09 38.77 12.27
N ASP A 323 3.21 39.48 12.18
CA ASP A 323 3.44 40.48 11.14
C ASP A 323 4.78 40.27 10.43
N VAL A 324 4.76 39.57 9.30
CA VAL A 324 5.97 39.35 8.49
C VAL A 324 6.28 40.54 7.55
N THR A 325 5.46 41.59 7.56
CA THR A 325 5.58 42.73 6.64
C THR A 325 6.48 43.85 7.16
N THR A 326 6.81 43.84 8.46
CA THR A 326 7.72 44.79 9.10
C THR A 326 9.00 44.09 9.56
N SER A 327 10.14 44.79 9.60
CA SER A 327 11.41 44.18 10.04
C SER A 327 11.37 43.67 11.50
N VAL A 328 10.65 44.38 12.38
CA VAL A 328 10.49 43.99 13.78
C VAL A 328 9.60 42.74 13.89
N GLY A 329 8.47 42.73 13.18
CA GLY A 329 7.57 41.58 13.18
C GLY A 329 8.19 40.35 12.51
N LEU A 330 8.95 40.53 11.41
CA LEU A 330 9.69 39.45 10.76
C LEU A 330 10.76 38.85 11.69
N GLN A 331 11.50 39.68 12.44
CA GLN A 331 12.44 39.18 13.45
C GLN A 331 11.72 38.41 14.57
N ALA A 332 10.55 38.88 15.03
CA ALA A 332 9.76 38.17 16.02
C ALA A 332 9.24 36.82 15.49
N PHE A 333 8.80 36.76 14.24
CA PHE A 333 8.43 35.53 13.53
C PHE A 333 9.61 34.55 13.46
N GLN A 334 10.78 35.00 13.01
CA GLN A 334 12.00 34.21 12.94
C GLN A 334 12.35 33.61 14.31
N ASN A 335 12.35 34.43 15.36
CA ASN A 335 12.67 33.99 16.72
C ASN A 335 11.66 32.94 17.22
N ARG A 336 10.36 33.10 16.92
CA ARG A 336 9.33 32.10 17.25
C ARG A 336 9.53 30.80 16.48
N MET A 337 9.86 30.86 15.20
CA MET A 337 10.09 29.68 14.37
C MET A 337 11.32 28.87 14.82
N LEU A 338 12.41 29.55 15.17
CA LEU A 338 13.61 28.91 15.75
C LEU A 338 13.31 28.29 17.13
N ALA A 339 12.46 28.94 17.94
CA ALA A 339 12.01 28.37 19.21
C ALA A 339 11.16 27.11 19.01
N VAL A 340 10.31 27.06 17.97
CA VAL A 340 9.56 25.85 17.59
C VAL A 340 10.52 24.74 17.19
N ALA A 341 11.55 24.99 16.37
CA ALA A 341 12.55 23.97 16.04
C ALA A 341 13.24 23.41 17.30
N GLN A 342 13.54 24.28 18.28
CA GLN A 342 14.12 23.86 19.55
C GLN A 342 13.15 22.99 20.37
N ALA A 343 11.86 23.35 20.40
CA ALA A 343 10.82 22.56 21.05
C ALA A 343 10.65 21.19 20.38
N ASN A 344 10.66 21.14 19.05
CA ASN A 344 10.63 19.91 18.27
C ASN A 344 11.74 18.94 18.70
N VAL A 345 12.96 19.45 18.91
CA VAL A 345 14.08 18.64 19.42
C VAL A 345 13.79 18.08 20.80
N VAL A 346 13.29 18.91 21.72
CA VAL A 346 13.00 18.51 23.10
C VAL A 346 11.92 17.44 23.14
N ASN A 347 10.78 17.68 22.49
CA ASN A 347 9.62 16.79 22.50
C ASN A 347 9.93 15.46 21.81
N THR A 348 10.58 15.50 20.65
CA THR A 348 10.98 14.27 19.93
C THR A 348 11.94 13.43 20.74
N ARG A 349 12.92 14.04 21.44
CA ARG A 349 13.84 13.31 22.32
C ARG A 349 13.13 12.71 23.53
N ALA A 350 12.17 13.43 24.11
CA ALA A 350 11.38 12.93 25.23
C ALA A 350 10.54 11.70 24.84
N MET A 351 10.11 11.60 23.59
CA MET A 351 9.46 10.41 23.01
C MET A 351 10.44 9.34 22.49
N ASN A 352 11.76 9.54 22.64
CA ASN A 352 12.80 8.71 22.02
C ASN A 352 12.63 8.56 20.48
N GLY A 353 12.15 9.62 19.82
CA GLY A 353 11.93 9.64 18.38
C GLY A 353 13.20 9.68 17.54
N GLN A 354 13.07 9.33 16.27
CA GLN A 354 14.17 9.31 15.29
C GLN A 354 14.33 10.62 14.51
N GLY A 355 13.28 11.41 14.43
CA GLY A 355 13.24 12.59 13.58
C GLY A 355 11.89 13.25 13.56
N VAL A 356 11.78 14.34 12.80
CA VAL A 356 10.56 15.16 12.68
C VAL A 356 10.24 15.36 11.21
N ILE A 357 8.97 15.21 10.83
CA ILE A 357 8.43 15.62 9.52
C ILE A 357 7.69 16.93 9.70
N THR A 358 8.08 17.96 8.96
CA THR A 358 7.39 19.25 8.87
C THR A 358 6.44 19.23 7.66
N TRP A 359 5.14 19.36 7.89
CA TRP A 359 4.12 19.07 6.87
C TRP A 359 3.82 20.26 5.95
N ASP A 360 3.93 21.46 6.49
CA ASP A 360 3.44 22.72 5.93
C ASP A 360 4.51 23.80 6.01
N LEU A 361 5.73 23.47 5.57
CA LEU A 361 6.87 24.39 5.56
C LEU A 361 6.53 25.71 4.85
N GLU A 362 5.77 25.62 3.76
CA GLU A 362 5.30 26.74 2.94
C GLU A 362 4.07 27.46 3.53
N GLY A 363 3.56 26.98 4.66
CA GLY A 363 2.33 27.43 5.31
C GLY A 363 1.05 26.88 4.68
N GLU A 364 -0.08 27.30 5.25
CA GLU A 364 -1.42 26.80 4.91
C GLU A 364 -2.33 27.96 4.44
N GLN A 365 -1.87 28.73 3.45
CA GLN A 365 -2.59 29.91 2.93
C GLN A 365 -3.95 29.58 2.30
N TYR A 366 -4.14 28.36 1.80
CA TYR A 366 -5.29 27.95 1.00
C TYR A 366 -6.19 26.94 1.73
N PRO A 367 -7.50 26.87 1.43
CA PRO A 367 -8.38 25.86 1.99
C PRO A 367 -7.96 24.42 1.64
N GLN A 368 -8.55 23.46 2.37
CA GLN A 368 -8.31 22.02 2.20
C GLN A 368 -8.46 21.57 0.74
N GLY A 369 -7.46 20.82 0.27
CA GLY A 369 -7.26 20.42 -1.14
C GLY A 369 -6.15 21.19 -1.87
N THR A 370 -5.80 22.40 -1.41
CA THR A 370 -4.62 23.15 -1.86
C THR A 370 -3.71 23.54 -0.68
N SER A 371 -4.21 23.46 0.56
CA SER A 371 -3.51 23.94 1.77
C SER A 371 -2.08 23.43 1.90
N TYR A 372 -1.89 22.12 1.76
CA TYR A 372 -0.59 21.49 1.76
C TYR A 372 0.08 21.66 0.39
N VAL A 373 1.04 22.58 0.33
CA VAL A 373 1.80 22.91 -0.88
C VAL A 373 2.73 21.75 -1.26
N CYS A 374 3.47 21.23 -0.26
CA CYS A 374 4.35 20.06 -0.37
C CYS A 374 5.26 20.09 -1.60
N SER A 375 5.87 21.26 -1.81
CA SER A 375 6.75 21.57 -2.93
C SER A 375 7.93 22.35 -2.36
N PRO A 376 8.83 21.67 -1.62
CA PRO A 376 9.92 22.33 -0.90
C PRO A 376 10.83 23.15 -1.82
N ASP A 377 10.91 22.77 -3.10
CA ASP A 377 11.64 23.47 -4.16
C ASP A 377 11.04 24.85 -4.52
N GLN A 378 9.86 25.19 -3.98
CA GLN A 378 9.17 26.46 -4.21
C GLN A 378 9.06 27.35 -2.96
N VAL A 379 9.63 26.95 -1.81
CA VAL A 379 9.49 27.71 -0.55
C VAL A 379 9.89 29.19 -0.68
N ALA A 380 10.92 29.53 -1.47
CA ALA A 380 11.31 30.93 -1.71
C ALA A 380 10.24 31.79 -2.39
N THR A 381 9.41 31.19 -3.23
CA THR A 381 8.31 31.88 -3.89
C THR A 381 7.04 31.84 -3.03
N VAL A 382 6.78 30.68 -2.42
CA VAL A 382 5.52 30.44 -1.72
C VAL A 382 5.55 30.95 -0.29
N ALA A 383 6.67 30.95 0.41
CA ALA A 383 6.82 31.44 1.78
C ALA A 383 8.13 32.23 1.96
N PRO A 384 8.25 33.43 1.35
CA PRO A 384 9.48 34.22 1.39
C PRO A 384 9.94 34.57 2.83
N GLU A 385 9.04 34.60 3.80
CA GLU A 385 9.37 34.77 5.22
C GLU A 385 10.21 33.60 5.79
N MET A 386 10.02 32.37 5.31
CA MET A 386 10.87 31.22 5.67
C MET A 386 12.24 31.24 4.99
N GLU A 387 12.36 31.99 3.90
CA GLU A 387 13.60 32.17 3.14
C GLU A 387 14.32 33.48 3.50
N SER A 388 13.77 34.21 4.46
CA SER A 388 14.37 35.42 4.99
C SER A 388 15.65 35.10 5.77
N THR A 389 16.60 36.03 5.72
CA THR A 389 17.81 35.94 6.54
C THR A 389 17.49 36.26 8.00
N VAL A 390 17.94 35.42 8.93
CA VAL A 390 17.76 35.63 10.37
C VAL A 390 18.39 36.96 10.80
N LEU A 391 17.55 37.85 11.34
CA LEU A 391 17.89 39.25 11.62
C LEU A 391 18.44 39.48 13.02
N ASP A 392 18.12 38.61 13.98
CA ASP A 392 18.54 38.77 15.38
C ASP A 392 20.07 38.67 15.51
N PRO A 393 20.77 39.76 15.91
CA PRO A 393 22.22 39.75 16.05
C PRO A 393 22.73 38.90 17.22
N GLN A 394 21.85 38.45 18.11
CA GLN A 394 22.20 37.53 19.19
C GLN A 394 21.93 36.07 18.82
N SER A 395 21.26 35.80 17.70
CA SER A 395 21.00 34.44 17.25
C SER A 395 22.29 33.81 16.71
N PRO A 396 22.63 32.55 17.09
CA PRO A 396 23.75 31.83 16.49
C PRO A 396 23.52 31.52 15.00
N TYR A 397 22.31 31.75 14.49
CA TYR A 397 21.93 31.56 13.09
C TYR A 397 21.86 32.87 12.31
N GLN A 398 22.29 34.00 12.89
CA GLN A 398 22.33 35.29 12.19
C GLN A 398 23.00 35.14 10.81
N GLY A 399 22.37 35.67 9.77
CA GLY A 399 22.91 35.61 8.41
C GLY A 399 22.56 34.32 7.65
N GLN A 400 21.98 33.31 8.29
CA GLN A 400 21.44 32.12 7.62
C GLN A 400 20.00 32.36 7.17
N ARG A 401 19.52 31.59 6.18
CA ARG A 401 18.10 31.53 5.87
C ARG A 401 17.35 30.84 7.01
N LEU A 402 16.12 31.29 7.29
CA LEU A 402 15.35 30.81 8.45
C LEU A 402 15.06 29.31 8.37
N ASP A 403 14.69 28.80 7.19
CA ASP A 403 14.48 27.37 6.93
C ASP A 403 15.75 26.51 7.12
N ASP A 404 16.90 26.99 6.65
CA ASP A 404 18.20 26.33 6.87
C ASP A 404 18.52 26.22 8.36
N ALA A 405 18.28 27.30 9.11
CA ALA A 405 18.47 27.33 10.56
C ALA A 405 17.46 26.42 11.29
N TYR A 406 16.19 26.43 10.87
CA TYR A 406 15.12 25.59 11.41
C TYR A 406 15.47 24.09 11.31
N PHE A 407 15.84 23.61 10.12
CA PHE A 407 16.28 22.22 9.94
C PHE A 407 17.66 21.95 10.55
N GLY A 408 18.56 22.94 10.53
CA GLY A 408 19.88 22.89 11.16
C GLY A 408 19.83 22.61 12.66
N ILE A 409 18.86 23.18 13.38
CA ILE A 409 18.64 22.91 14.82
C ILE A 409 18.35 21.42 15.06
N MET A 410 17.46 20.82 14.28
CA MET A 410 17.05 19.42 14.45
C MET A 410 18.15 18.44 14.02
N THR A 411 18.76 18.67 12.85
CA THR A 411 19.87 17.84 12.36
C THR A 411 21.11 17.94 13.25
N GLY A 412 21.44 19.14 13.75
CA GLY A 412 22.50 19.35 14.74
C GLY A 412 22.25 18.65 16.07
N ALA A 413 20.99 18.35 16.40
CA ALA A 413 20.59 17.54 17.55
C ALA A 413 20.65 16.01 17.27
N GLY A 414 21.07 15.58 16.08
CA GLY A 414 21.14 14.18 15.68
C GLY A 414 19.78 13.56 15.30
N LEU A 415 18.76 14.40 15.06
CA LEU A 415 17.46 13.96 14.56
C LEU A 415 17.46 13.97 13.03
N ARG A 416 16.74 13.02 12.42
CA ARG A 416 16.40 13.10 11.00
C ARG A 416 15.35 14.18 10.79
N VAL A 417 15.33 14.74 9.60
CA VAL A 417 14.33 15.73 9.20
C VAL A 417 13.57 15.24 7.97
N GLY A 418 12.31 15.64 7.91
CA GLY A 418 11.35 15.25 6.89
C GLY A 418 10.49 16.41 6.43
N VAL A 419 9.95 16.29 5.21
CA VAL A 419 9.01 17.26 4.64
C VAL A 419 7.85 16.55 3.95
N CYS A 420 6.77 17.27 3.68
CA CYS A 420 5.72 16.78 2.79
C CYS A 420 6.10 16.93 1.31
N LEU A 421 5.74 15.94 0.50
CA LEU A 421 5.77 15.97 -0.97
C LEU A 421 4.38 15.72 -1.54
N ARG A 422 4.11 16.26 -2.73
CA ARG A 422 2.95 15.87 -3.53
C ARG A 422 3.34 15.37 -4.92
N PRO A 423 2.67 14.33 -5.45
CA PRO A 423 2.82 13.89 -6.84
C PRO A 423 2.42 14.96 -7.84
N GLN A 424 1.48 15.84 -7.46
CA GLN A 424 1.01 16.95 -8.28
C GLN A 424 2.02 18.11 -8.37
N VAL A 425 1.84 18.97 -9.37
CA VAL A 425 2.60 20.21 -9.52
C VAL A 425 1.79 21.36 -8.92
N PHE A 426 2.34 21.98 -7.88
CA PHE A 426 1.82 23.22 -7.34
C PHE A 426 2.08 24.37 -8.30
N THR A 427 1.05 25.14 -8.62
CA THR A 427 1.15 26.37 -9.41
C THR A 427 0.56 27.55 -8.66
N LEU A 428 1.32 28.63 -8.59
CA LEU A 428 0.89 29.92 -8.07
C LEU A 428 0.74 30.90 -9.23
N SER A 429 -0.44 31.50 -9.35
CA SER A 429 -0.73 32.51 -10.37
C SER A 429 -0.47 33.93 -9.86
N GLY A 430 -0.30 34.88 -10.78
CA GLY A 430 0.05 36.27 -10.44
C GLY A 430 -1.02 37.03 -9.64
N ASN A 431 -2.27 36.55 -9.61
CA ASN A 431 -3.34 37.13 -8.78
C ASN A 431 -3.42 36.49 -7.38
N GLY A 432 -2.50 35.59 -7.04
CA GLY A 432 -2.44 34.90 -5.75
C GLY A 432 -3.24 33.60 -5.67
N GLN A 433 -4.00 33.22 -6.71
CA GLN A 433 -4.66 31.92 -6.75
C GLN A 433 -3.65 30.80 -6.94
N ALA A 434 -3.91 29.64 -6.35
CA ALA A 434 -3.07 28.45 -6.52
C ALA A 434 -3.87 27.18 -6.82
N SER A 435 -3.20 26.18 -7.38
CA SER A 435 -3.77 24.85 -7.62
C SER A 435 -2.71 23.75 -7.53
N GLN A 436 -3.18 22.54 -7.25
CA GLN A 436 -2.42 21.30 -7.40
C GLN A 436 -2.84 20.63 -8.72
N ASN A 437 -1.92 20.51 -9.67
CA ASN A 437 -2.22 19.98 -11.00
C ASN A 437 -1.71 18.56 -11.14
N PHE A 438 -2.60 17.64 -11.51
CA PHE A 438 -2.26 16.24 -11.75
C PHE A 438 -1.34 16.08 -12.96
N LEU A 439 -0.37 15.18 -12.82
CA LEU A 439 0.47 14.70 -13.90
C LEU A 439 -0.15 13.43 -14.49
N THR A 440 0.04 13.19 -15.78
CA THR A 440 -0.70 12.17 -16.52
C THR A 440 0.06 10.87 -16.74
N SER A 441 1.31 10.78 -16.29
CA SER A 441 2.15 9.58 -16.45
C SER A 441 3.04 9.34 -15.24
N ASN A 442 3.39 8.07 -15.01
CA ASN A 442 4.32 7.66 -13.95
C ASN A 442 5.67 8.38 -14.07
N ASP A 443 6.22 8.52 -15.29
CA ASP A 443 7.53 9.16 -15.51
C ASP A 443 7.52 10.63 -15.07
N GLN A 444 6.44 11.37 -15.37
CA GLN A 444 6.31 12.75 -14.92
C GLN A 444 6.18 12.84 -13.40
N ILE A 445 5.40 11.95 -12.78
CA ILE A 445 5.22 11.90 -11.33
C ILE A 445 6.55 11.60 -10.64
N ILE A 446 7.28 10.60 -11.13
CA ILE A 446 8.62 10.22 -10.64
C ILE A 446 9.55 11.43 -10.74
N ALA A 447 9.70 12.04 -11.92
CA ALA A 447 10.59 13.19 -12.10
C ALA A 447 10.24 14.37 -11.17
N ASN A 448 8.95 14.63 -10.94
CA ASN A 448 8.48 15.66 -10.03
C ASN A 448 8.85 15.34 -8.56
N LEU A 449 8.61 14.12 -8.10
CA LEU A 449 8.94 13.69 -6.74
C LEU A 449 10.46 13.62 -6.51
N GLU A 450 11.23 13.10 -7.46
CA GLU A 450 12.69 13.07 -7.42
C GLU A 450 13.28 14.49 -7.33
N LYS A 451 12.79 15.43 -8.15
CA LYS A 451 13.23 16.82 -8.11
C LYS A 451 13.01 17.44 -6.72
N LYS A 452 11.82 17.29 -6.14
CA LYS A 452 11.48 17.85 -4.83
C LYS A 452 12.27 17.18 -3.70
N ALA A 453 12.40 15.86 -3.73
CA ALA A 453 13.16 15.09 -2.75
C ALA A 453 14.66 15.42 -2.79
N ALA A 454 15.24 15.48 -3.99
CA ALA A 454 16.65 15.84 -4.19
C ALA A 454 16.95 17.27 -3.71
N TYR A 455 16.06 18.22 -4.01
CA TYR A 455 16.17 19.58 -3.49
C TYR A 455 16.21 19.58 -1.95
N ALA A 456 15.21 18.99 -1.31
CA ALA A 456 15.10 18.97 0.16
C ALA A 456 16.28 18.23 0.82
N ASN A 457 16.73 17.12 0.23
CA ASN A 457 17.90 16.39 0.71
C ASN A 457 19.19 17.21 0.57
N SER A 458 19.44 17.78 -0.61
CA SER A 458 20.67 18.53 -0.88
C SER A 458 20.83 19.75 0.01
N ARG A 459 19.71 20.39 0.37
CA ARG A 459 19.72 21.62 1.18
C ARG A 459 19.67 21.36 2.68
N TRP A 460 18.76 20.49 3.13
CA TRP A 460 18.47 20.31 4.56
C TRP A 460 18.83 18.93 5.09
N GLY A 461 19.31 18.02 4.25
CA GLY A 461 19.61 16.63 4.64
C GLY A 461 18.35 15.80 4.89
N VAL A 462 17.21 16.17 4.30
CA VAL A 462 15.94 15.46 4.44
C VAL A 462 16.03 14.04 3.91
N THR A 463 15.48 13.08 4.67
CA THR A 463 15.41 11.66 4.29
C THR A 463 14.05 11.01 4.55
N MET A 464 13.09 11.73 5.11
CA MET A 464 11.73 11.21 5.39
C MET A 464 10.71 12.07 4.67
N PHE A 465 9.79 11.44 3.95
CA PHE A 465 8.83 12.13 3.10
C PHE A 465 7.44 11.57 3.32
N TYR A 466 6.56 12.37 3.92
CA TYR A 466 5.12 12.13 3.79
C TYR A 466 4.71 12.54 2.38
N VAL A 467 3.99 11.67 1.67
CA VAL A 467 3.56 11.93 0.29
C VAL A 467 2.04 12.06 0.29
N ASP A 468 1.58 13.31 0.30
CA ASP A 468 0.16 13.72 0.32
C ASP A 468 -0.50 13.41 -1.03
N SER A 469 -1.75 12.92 -0.98
CA SER A 469 -2.64 12.71 -2.11
C SER A 469 -1.99 11.88 -3.23
N THR A 470 -1.57 10.65 -2.91
CA THR A 470 -1.02 9.65 -3.82
C THR A 470 -2.11 8.97 -4.65
N VAL A 471 -2.88 9.81 -5.34
CA VAL A 471 -3.91 9.44 -6.32
C VAL A 471 -3.70 10.10 -7.68
N ASP A 472 -4.20 9.45 -8.72
CA ASP A 472 -4.27 9.97 -10.09
C ASP A 472 -5.46 10.94 -10.28
N THR A 473 -5.63 11.43 -11.51
CA THR A 473 -6.72 12.37 -11.85
C THR A 473 -8.13 11.79 -11.70
N ASN A 474 -8.27 10.46 -11.60
CA ASN A 474 -9.54 9.75 -11.42
C ASN A 474 -9.77 9.35 -9.96
N GLY A 475 -8.85 9.68 -9.05
CA GLY A 475 -8.88 9.28 -7.64
C GLY A 475 -8.35 7.87 -7.39
N GLY A 476 -7.75 7.20 -8.38
CA GLY A 476 -7.13 5.89 -8.21
C GLY A 476 -5.78 6.01 -7.54
N THR A 477 -5.47 5.11 -6.60
CA THR A 477 -4.15 5.04 -5.98
C THR A 477 -3.07 4.92 -7.06
N LEU A 478 -1.98 5.66 -6.91
CA LEU A 478 -0.87 5.65 -7.86
C LEU A 478 -0.25 4.26 -8.02
N ASP A 479 0.42 4.04 -9.15
CA ASP A 479 1.13 2.79 -9.41
C ASP A 479 2.31 2.62 -8.43
N PRO A 480 2.39 1.52 -7.66
CA PRO A 480 3.53 1.22 -6.79
C PRO A 480 4.89 1.24 -7.50
N ALA A 481 4.94 1.07 -8.82
CA ALA A 481 6.17 1.18 -9.62
C ALA A 481 6.84 2.57 -9.53
N ILE A 482 6.06 3.63 -9.25
CA ILE A 482 6.59 4.97 -8.95
C ILE A 482 7.53 4.89 -7.75
N PHE A 483 7.08 4.27 -6.66
CA PHE A 483 7.87 4.16 -5.43
C PHE A 483 8.99 3.14 -5.54
N GLN A 484 8.82 2.08 -6.34
CA GLN A 484 9.92 1.19 -6.69
C GLN A 484 11.09 1.96 -7.32
N LYS A 485 10.79 2.86 -8.26
CA LYS A 485 11.80 3.72 -8.88
C LYS A 485 12.42 4.69 -7.86
N LEU A 486 11.60 5.35 -7.04
CA LEU A 486 12.10 6.28 -6.01
C LEU A 486 13.04 5.62 -5.01
N ILE A 487 12.71 4.42 -4.49
CA ILE A 487 13.57 3.73 -3.53
C ILE A 487 14.80 3.09 -4.19
N THR A 488 14.75 2.81 -5.50
CA THR A 488 15.93 2.39 -6.28
C THR A 488 16.94 3.55 -6.38
N ASP A 489 16.46 4.76 -6.66
CA ASP A 489 17.31 5.94 -6.80
C ASP A 489 17.78 6.50 -5.45
N TYR A 490 16.93 6.38 -4.43
CA TYR A 490 17.17 6.90 -3.08
C TYR A 490 16.94 5.84 -2.00
N PRO A 491 17.79 4.79 -1.93
CA PRO A 491 17.57 3.65 -1.03
C PRO A 491 17.64 4.00 0.46
N SER A 492 18.19 5.17 0.80
CA SER A 492 18.25 5.69 2.16
C SER A 492 17.06 6.57 2.55
N PHE A 493 16.07 6.75 1.68
CA PHE A 493 14.90 7.59 1.96
C PHE A 493 13.72 6.74 2.45
N LEU A 494 12.87 7.32 3.28
CA LEU A 494 11.59 6.77 3.69
C LEU A 494 10.48 7.57 3.02
N PHE A 495 9.73 6.92 2.12
CA PHE A 495 8.51 7.47 1.54
C PHE A 495 7.29 6.88 2.24
N ILE A 496 6.36 7.76 2.64
CA ILE A 496 5.17 7.46 3.45
C ILE A 496 3.94 7.96 2.68
N PRO A 497 3.42 7.18 1.72
CA PRO A 497 2.31 7.59 0.88
C PRO A 497 0.97 7.51 1.61
N GLU A 498 0.12 8.51 1.38
CA GLU A 498 -1.20 8.65 2.00
C GLU A 498 -2.18 7.55 1.56
N GLU A 499 -2.39 7.39 0.25
CA GLU A 499 -3.14 6.29 -0.34
C GLU A 499 -2.18 5.18 -0.81
N SER A 500 -2.54 3.94 -0.51
CA SER A 500 -1.69 2.79 -0.82
C SER A 500 -2.50 1.56 -1.20
N THR A 501 -1.83 0.63 -1.85
CA THR A 501 -2.32 -0.73 -2.06
C THR A 501 -1.38 -1.72 -1.38
N PRO A 502 -1.77 -2.99 -1.15
CA PRO A 502 -0.89 -4.00 -0.57
C PRO A 502 0.52 -4.12 -1.19
N ARG A 503 0.68 -3.89 -2.50
CA ARG A 503 1.98 -3.90 -3.20
C ARG A 503 2.92 -2.79 -2.74
N TYR A 504 2.42 -1.67 -2.21
CA TYR A 504 3.25 -0.57 -1.72
C TYR A 504 4.25 -1.02 -0.66
N TYR A 505 3.90 -2.00 0.18
CA TYR A 505 4.78 -2.56 1.20
C TYR A 505 6.07 -3.20 0.66
N ALA A 506 6.17 -3.42 -0.66
CA ALA A 506 7.43 -3.78 -1.29
C ALA A 506 8.44 -2.61 -1.27
N TYR A 507 7.97 -1.36 -1.35
CA TYR A 507 8.81 -0.19 -1.67
C TYR A 507 8.67 0.99 -0.70
N THR A 508 7.62 1.02 0.12
CA THR A 508 7.28 2.14 1.02
C THR A 508 6.82 1.65 2.39
N ALA A 509 6.53 2.59 3.29
CA ALA A 509 5.78 2.34 4.52
C ALA A 509 4.47 3.17 4.48
N PRO A 510 3.33 2.58 4.09
CA PRO A 510 2.06 3.29 3.97
C PRO A 510 1.64 4.08 5.21
N PHE A 511 0.98 5.22 4.97
CA PHE A 511 0.39 6.05 6.01
C PHE A 511 -0.90 5.45 6.56
N TYR A 512 -1.13 5.63 7.86
CA TYR A 512 -2.36 5.27 8.56
C TYR A 512 -2.84 6.43 9.42
N SER A 513 -4.15 6.53 9.64
CA SER A 513 -4.73 7.58 10.46
C SER A 513 -5.57 7.01 11.60
N PHE A 514 -4.99 6.98 12.79
CA PHE A 514 -5.72 6.59 13.99
C PHE A 514 -6.85 7.58 14.31
N ILE A 515 -6.62 8.89 14.17
CA ILE A 515 -7.60 9.91 14.56
C ILE A 515 -8.87 9.87 13.69
N PHE A 516 -8.74 9.61 12.39
CA PHE A 516 -9.89 9.62 11.47
C PHE A 516 -10.50 8.24 11.25
N HIS A 517 -9.70 7.18 11.28
CA HIS A 517 -10.16 5.82 10.91
C HIS A 517 -9.98 4.78 12.01
N THR A 518 -9.34 5.14 13.13
CA THR A 518 -8.93 4.18 14.18
C THR A 518 -8.01 3.08 13.63
N ASP A 519 -7.23 3.40 12.60
CA ASP A 519 -6.23 2.48 12.07
C ASP A 519 -5.22 2.14 13.16
N ILE A 520 -4.96 0.85 13.39
CA ILE A 520 -4.03 0.41 14.44
C ILE A 520 -2.63 0.10 13.92
N GLY A 521 -2.46 0.00 12.59
CA GLY A 521 -1.18 -0.32 11.95
C GLY A 521 -1.33 -1.27 10.75
N THR A 522 -0.22 -1.88 10.35
CA THR A 522 -0.13 -2.82 9.23
C THR A 522 -1.08 -4.00 9.42
N ASP A 523 -1.87 -4.30 8.39
CA ASP A 523 -2.80 -5.43 8.39
C ASP A 523 -2.04 -6.76 8.55
N ALA A 524 -2.57 -7.66 9.36
CA ALA A 524 -1.90 -8.92 9.68
C ALA A 524 -1.60 -9.79 8.45
N SER A 525 -2.41 -9.69 7.39
CA SER A 525 -2.21 -10.41 6.14
C SER A 525 -0.99 -9.96 5.37
N VAL A 526 -0.51 -8.72 5.56
CA VAL A 526 0.68 -8.18 4.89
C VAL A 526 1.92 -9.00 5.25
N TYR A 527 2.04 -9.40 6.51
CA TYR A 527 3.16 -10.18 7.00
C TYR A 527 3.26 -11.59 6.37
N ASN A 528 2.22 -12.07 5.69
CA ASN A 528 2.26 -13.35 4.97
C ASN A 528 3.14 -13.29 3.72
N TYR A 529 3.28 -12.13 3.09
CA TYR A 529 4.10 -11.94 1.88
C TYR A 529 5.27 -10.96 2.09
N TYR A 530 5.15 -10.01 3.02
CA TYR A 530 6.26 -9.16 3.45
C TYR A 530 6.42 -9.20 4.99
N PRO A 531 7.15 -10.17 5.55
CA PRO A 531 7.27 -10.35 7.00
C PRO A 531 7.94 -9.20 7.76
N LYS A 532 8.58 -8.27 7.04
CA LYS A 532 9.24 -7.07 7.59
C LYS A 532 8.54 -5.77 7.18
N ALA A 533 7.37 -5.87 6.56
CA ALA A 533 6.56 -4.71 6.26
C ALA A 533 6.21 -3.95 7.53
N PHE A 534 6.07 -2.64 7.40
CA PHE A 534 5.61 -1.77 8.47
C PHE A 534 4.92 -0.56 7.87
N GLY A 535 4.00 0.03 8.62
CA GLY A 535 3.27 1.24 8.29
C GLY A 535 3.68 2.38 9.21
N VAL A 536 3.22 3.58 8.87
CA VAL A 536 3.43 4.79 9.67
C VAL A 536 2.09 5.38 10.08
N ASN A 537 1.78 5.37 11.36
CA ASN A 537 0.44 5.66 11.89
C ASN A 537 0.39 6.97 12.66
N LEU A 538 -0.40 7.92 12.16
CA LEU A 538 -0.65 9.20 12.81
C LEU A 538 -1.60 9.05 14.00
N VAL A 539 -1.09 9.38 15.19
CA VAL A 539 -1.83 9.28 16.47
C VAL A 539 -1.99 10.64 17.17
N ASN A 540 -1.85 11.73 16.41
CA ASN A 540 -2.01 13.10 16.90
C ASN A 540 -3.43 13.39 17.40
N ASP A 541 -3.55 14.33 18.35
CA ASP A 541 -4.81 14.87 18.88
C ASP A 541 -5.82 13.83 19.40
N VAL A 542 -5.33 12.62 19.73
CA VAL A 542 -6.12 11.56 20.35
C VAL A 542 -6.16 11.75 21.87
N SER A 543 -7.35 11.66 22.46
CA SER A 543 -7.47 11.77 23.93
C SER A 543 -6.67 10.67 24.65
N PRO A 544 -6.06 10.95 25.82
CA PRO A 544 -5.35 9.94 26.60
C PRO A 544 -6.20 8.71 26.94
N ALA A 545 -7.51 8.89 27.16
CA ALA A 545 -8.42 7.78 27.46
C ALA A 545 -8.59 6.84 26.25
N THR A 546 -8.77 7.42 25.05
CA THR A 546 -8.86 6.66 23.80
C THR A 546 -7.54 5.94 23.53
N LEU A 547 -6.40 6.62 23.62
CA LEU A 547 -5.12 6.00 23.33
C LEU A 547 -4.82 4.83 24.27
N ASN A 548 -5.15 4.98 25.57
CA ASN A 548 -5.01 3.90 26.55
C ASN A 548 -5.86 2.66 26.23
N SER A 549 -7.06 2.80 25.64
CA SER A 549 -7.87 1.62 25.28
C SER A 549 -7.27 0.80 24.14
N TYR A 550 -6.38 1.40 23.34
CA TYR A 550 -5.67 0.74 22.24
C TYR A 550 -4.19 0.43 22.55
N LEU A 551 -3.71 0.74 23.75
CA LEU A 551 -2.30 0.58 24.13
C LEU A 551 -1.75 -0.82 23.84
N PRO A 552 -2.44 -1.94 24.17
CA PRO A 552 -1.94 -3.28 23.84
C PRO A 552 -1.82 -3.52 22.32
N ALA A 553 -2.80 -3.05 21.53
CA ALA A 553 -2.81 -3.23 20.08
C ALA A 553 -1.71 -2.41 19.40
N LEU A 554 -1.56 -1.14 19.77
CA LEU A 554 -0.51 -0.27 19.24
C LEU A 554 0.89 -0.75 19.66
N THR A 555 1.06 -1.22 20.90
CA THR A 555 2.32 -1.84 21.36
C THR A 555 2.67 -3.08 20.55
N GLN A 556 1.67 -3.91 20.25
CA GLN A 556 1.88 -5.08 19.41
C GLN A 556 2.33 -4.69 17.99
N GLN A 557 1.75 -3.66 17.40
CA GLN A 557 2.12 -3.21 16.05
C GLN A 557 3.52 -2.58 16.02
N VAL A 558 3.86 -1.74 17.01
CA VAL A 558 5.23 -1.22 17.16
C VAL A 558 6.23 -2.35 17.37
N SER A 559 5.88 -3.41 18.11
CA SER A 559 6.76 -4.57 18.29
C SER A 559 7.01 -5.37 16.99
N LYS A 560 6.16 -5.19 15.97
CA LYS A 560 6.33 -5.77 14.63
C LYS A 560 7.04 -4.85 13.64
N GLY A 561 7.27 -3.59 14.00
CA GLY A 561 8.01 -2.61 13.19
C GLY A 561 7.24 -1.35 12.81
N ASP A 562 5.93 -1.26 13.10
CA ASP A 562 5.15 -0.05 12.78
C ASP A 562 5.67 1.17 13.54
N ILE A 563 5.62 2.32 12.85
CA ILE A 563 6.08 3.60 13.38
C ILE A 563 4.86 4.46 13.72
N LEU A 564 4.71 4.84 14.97
CA LEU A 564 3.77 5.90 15.35
C LEU A 564 4.31 7.29 15.02
N MET A 565 3.42 8.19 14.63
CA MET A 565 3.67 9.62 14.51
C MET A 565 2.96 10.39 15.61
N GLY A 566 3.71 11.14 16.42
CA GLY A 566 3.20 12.00 17.48
C GLY A 566 3.57 13.47 17.25
N LEU A 567 2.96 14.40 17.99
CA LEU A 567 3.25 15.83 17.86
C LEU A 567 4.62 16.18 18.43
N ALA A 568 5.39 16.95 17.68
CA ALA A 568 6.70 17.46 18.11
C ALA A 568 6.68 18.98 18.35
N ASP A 569 5.82 19.71 17.66
CA ASP A 569 5.63 21.17 17.74
C ASP A 569 5.03 21.66 19.06
N TYR A 570 4.30 20.81 19.78
CA TYR A 570 3.98 21.01 21.18
C TYR A 570 3.84 19.68 21.93
N TRP A 571 3.93 19.76 23.27
CA TRP A 571 3.75 18.61 24.14
C TRP A 571 2.29 18.49 24.57
N GLN A 572 1.70 17.31 24.40
CA GLN A 572 0.32 16.98 24.75
C GLN A 572 0.28 15.84 25.79
N ASP A 573 -0.86 15.70 26.47
CA ASP A 573 -1.03 14.74 27.57
C ASP A 573 -0.90 13.26 27.14
N ASN A 574 -1.00 12.97 25.84
CA ASN A 574 -0.86 11.61 25.30
C ASN A 574 0.60 11.24 24.93
N ASP A 575 1.53 12.20 24.79
CA ASP A 575 2.92 11.92 24.39
C ASP A 575 3.66 10.99 25.38
N PRO A 576 3.45 11.08 26.72
CA PRO A 576 3.97 10.08 27.65
C PRO A 576 3.49 8.65 27.37
N ILE A 577 2.27 8.50 26.85
CA ILE A 577 1.71 7.19 26.49
C ILE A 577 2.45 6.64 25.27
N LEU A 578 2.75 7.48 24.27
CA LEU A 578 3.55 7.10 23.11
C LEU A 578 4.93 6.60 23.54
N ALA A 579 5.63 7.34 24.41
CA ALA A 579 6.91 6.90 24.97
C ALA A 579 6.80 5.54 25.69
N SER A 580 5.70 5.29 26.43
CA SER A 580 5.45 4.02 27.12
C SER A 580 5.21 2.84 26.16
N ILE A 581 4.57 3.09 25.01
CA ILE A 581 4.34 2.08 23.96
C ILE A 581 5.68 1.58 23.44
N TYR A 582 6.59 2.49 23.07
CA TYR A 582 7.92 2.15 22.56
C TYR A 582 8.78 1.44 23.60
N ALA A 583 8.75 1.91 24.86
CA ALA A 583 9.44 1.25 25.96
C ALA A 583 8.95 -0.20 26.15
N SER A 584 7.64 -0.42 26.05
CA SER A 584 7.02 -1.75 26.20
C SER A 584 7.29 -2.66 24.99
N ALA A 585 7.35 -2.10 23.79
CA ALA A 585 7.66 -2.82 22.56
C ALA A 585 9.15 -3.22 22.45
N GLY A 586 10.03 -2.64 23.27
CA GLY A 586 11.47 -2.93 23.27
C GLY A 586 12.22 -2.36 22.07
N VAL A 587 11.65 -1.36 21.39
CA VAL A 587 12.27 -0.71 20.23
C VAL A 587 13.40 0.22 20.70
N SER A 588 14.56 0.09 20.08
CA SER A 588 15.75 0.89 20.37
C SER A 588 16.37 1.44 19.08
N ALA A 589 17.23 2.45 19.21
CA ALA A 589 17.91 3.01 18.05
C ALA A 589 18.79 1.95 17.37
N PRO A 590 18.79 1.86 16.03
CA PRO A 590 19.73 0.99 15.34
C PRO A 590 21.17 1.46 15.58
N PRO A 591 22.17 0.56 15.42
CA PRO A 591 23.58 0.96 15.45
C PRO A 591 23.81 2.11 14.46
N VAL A 592 24.49 3.17 14.89
CA VAL A 592 24.79 4.33 14.03
C VAL A 592 25.66 3.86 12.86
N THR A 593 25.06 3.71 11.69
CA THR A 593 25.76 3.61 10.41
C THR A 593 25.62 4.96 9.74
N THR A 594 26.74 5.67 9.55
CA THR A 594 26.75 6.88 8.72
C THR A 594 26.43 6.47 7.28
N PRO A 595 25.32 6.95 6.70
CA PRO A 595 25.05 6.68 5.29
C PRO A 595 26.11 7.40 4.45
N PRO A 596 26.59 6.81 3.34
CA PRO A 596 27.42 7.53 2.40
C PRO A 596 26.61 8.72 1.82
N PRO A 597 27.25 9.88 1.57
CA PRO A 597 26.59 11.00 0.90
C PRO A 597 26.03 10.53 -0.45
N VAL A 598 24.75 10.80 -0.70
CA VAL A 598 24.12 10.55 -2.00
C VAL A 598 24.81 11.45 -3.02
N VAL A 599 25.49 10.85 -3.99
CA VAL A 599 26.04 11.59 -5.13
C VAL A 599 24.86 11.97 -6.01
N ALA A 600 24.43 13.24 -5.93
CA ALA A 600 23.38 13.74 -6.79
C ALA A 600 23.75 13.52 -8.27
N PRO A 601 22.80 13.10 -9.13
CA PRO A 601 23.02 13.11 -10.57
C PRO A 601 23.36 14.54 -11.03
N PRO A 602 24.20 14.72 -12.07
CA PRO A 602 24.63 16.04 -12.51
C PRO A 602 23.41 16.88 -12.90
N VAL A 603 23.23 18.00 -12.19
CA VAL A 603 22.27 19.04 -12.56
C VAL A 603 22.68 19.56 -13.92
N SER A 604 21.82 19.39 -14.93
CA SER A 604 21.96 20.11 -16.20
C SER A 604 21.88 21.61 -15.89
N ASN A 605 22.95 22.35 -16.19
CA ASN A 605 23.01 23.79 -16.08
C ASN A 605 22.42 24.48 -17.33
N ASP A 606 21.51 23.84 -18.05
CA ASP A 606 20.88 24.50 -19.19
C ASP A 606 19.96 25.63 -18.67
N PRO A 607 20.18 26.89 -19.09
CA PRO A 607 19.30 27.98 -18.74
C PRO A 607 17.90 27.73 -19.33
N PRO A 608 16.82 28.22 -18.69
CA PRO A 608 15.47 28.04 -19.19
C PRO A 608 15.36 28.61 -20.61
N ASP A 609 14.96 27.75 -21.53
CA ASP A 609 14.62 28.13 -22.90
C ASP A 609 13.46 29.14 -22.86
N THR A 610 13.71 30.33 -23.42
CA THR A 610 12.78 31.46 -23.45
C THR A 610 12.11 31.61 -24.83
N SER A 611 12.09 30.57 -25.66
CA SER A 611 11.30 30.63 -26.89
C SER A 611 9.81 30.41 -26.62
N SER A 612 9.08 31.53 -26.54
CA SER A 612 7.63 31.57 -26.69
C SER A 612 7.23 31.15 -28.11
N ASP A 613 6.80 29.90 -28.29
CA ASP A 613 6.12 29.47 -29.52
C ASP A 613 4.66 29.92 -29.50
N VAL A 614 4.41 31.05 -30.16
CA VAL A 614 3.08 31.51 -30.56
C VAL A 614 2.67 30.73 -31.81
N PRO A 615 1.55 29.99 -31.83
CA PRO A 615 1.12 29.29 -33.04
C PRO A 615 0.58 30.28 -34.08
N PRO A 616 0.84 30.06 -35.38
CA PRO A 616 0.52 31.01 -36.44
C PRO A 616 -0.98 31.06 -36.71
N THR A 617 -1.46 32.29 -36.93
CA THR A 617 -2.81 32.64 -37.34
C THR A 617 -3.12 32.12 -38.75
N THR A 618 -4.03 31.15 -38.85
CA THR A 618 -4.65 30.76 -40.12
C THR A 618 -5.79 31.71 -40.49
N THR A 619 -5.58 32.47 -41.56
CA THR A 619 -6.57 33.24 -42.30
C THR A 619 -7.51 32.36 -43.13
N THR A 620 -8.83 32.53 -43.05
CA THR A 620 -9.78 32.47 -44.20
C THR A 620 -11.22 32.94 -43.82
N PRO A 621 -12.17 33.18 -44.75
CA PRO A 621 -12.68 34.54 -45.01
C PRO A 621 -14.19 34.75 -44.72
N LYS A 622 -14.57 36.03 -44.80
CA LYS A 622 -15.92 36.62 -44.97
C LYS A 622 -17.06 35.65 -45.33
N HIS A 623 -18.13 35.63 -44.53
CA HIS A 623 -19.50 35.76 -45.04
C HIS A 623 -20.51 36.29 -43.99
N HIS A 624 -21.40 37.13 -44.52
CA HIS A 624 -22.65 37.73 -44.04
C HIS A 624 -23.27 37.42 -42.66
N ARG A 625 -23.46 38.50 -41.89
CA ARG A 625 -24.74 39.17 -41.58
C ARG A 625 -25.98 38.26 -41.42
N ARG A 626 -26.47 38.09 -40.19
CA ARG A 626 -27.88 38.32 -39.81
C ARG A 626 -28.06 38.36 -38.29
N SER A 627 -29.09 39.10 -37.91
CA SER A 627 -29.40 39.69 -36.61
C SER A 627 -30.54 38.98 -35.87
N ARG A 628 -30.55 39.13 -34.53
CA ARG A 628 -31.70 38.99 -33.58
C ARG A 628 -32.24 37.56 -33.48
N SER A 629 -32.64 37.05 -32.31
CA SER A 629 -33.27 37.64 -31.12
C SER A 629 -32.73 37.08 -29.81
#